data_AF-A0A627HUG4-F1
#
_entry.id   AF-A0A627HUG4-F1
#
_cell.length_a   1.000
_cell.length_b   1.000
_cell.length_c   1.000
_cell.angle_alpha   90.00
_cell.angle_beta   90.00
_cell.angle_gamma   90.00
#
_symmetry.space_group_name_H-M   'P 1'
#
loop_
_entity.id
_entity.type
_entity.pdbx_description
1 polymer ?
#
loop_
_entity_poly.entity_id
_entity_poly.type
_entity_poly.pdbx_seq_one_letter_code
_entity_poly.pdbx_strand_id
1 'polypeptide(L)' 'MKRNRFFLSLLFMVLIVLFVILFFTWLGRENIKNDSAIREVAKEEVDKFFSLYNKGEYAEIYDLSCDS' A
#
# COMPACT_ATOMS: atom_id res chain seq x y z
N MET A 1 8.07 10.96 -51.18
CA MET A 1 7.28 11.52 -50.06
C MET A 1 6.33 10.55 -49.34
N LYS A 2 5.91 9.40 -49.91
CA LYS A 2 5.02 8.42 -49.19
C LYS A 2 5.71 7.66 -48.04
N ARG A 3 7.01 7.36 -48.17
CA ARG A 3 7.79 6.59 -47.17
C ARG A 3 7.93 7.33 -45.83
N ASN A 4 8.13 8.65 -45.86
CA ASN A 4 8.20 9.48 -44.63
C ASN A 4 6.88 9.49 -43.86
N ARG A 5 5.73 9.45 -44.54
CA ARG A 5 4.41 9.44 -43.87
C ARG A 5 4.16 8.15 -43.11
N PHE A 6 4.65 7.03 -43.65
CA PHE A 6 4.55 5.71 -43.01
C PHE A 6 5.42 5.63 -41.76
N PHE A 7 6.67 6.12 -41.85
CA PHE A 7 7.56 6.23 -40.68
C PHE A 7 7.01 7.16 -39.60
N LEU A 8 6.43 8.30 -39.99
CA LEU A 8 5.82 9.24 -39.04
C LEU A 8 4.60 8.62 -38.35
N SER A 9 3.77 7.89 -39.09
CA SER A 9 2.62 7.19 -38.53
C SER A 9 3.03 6.06 -37.58
N LEU A 10 4.10 5.33 -37.89
CA LEU A 10 4.63 4.28 -37.03
C LEU A 10 5.20 4.88 -35.73
N LEU A 11 5.96 5.97 -35.84
CA LEU A 11 6.50 6.68 -34.69
C LEU A 11 5.39 7.25 -33.79
N PHE A 12 4.32 7.77 -34.39
CA PHE A 12 3.16 8.26 -33.65
C PHE A 12 2.44 7.14 -32.89
N MET A 13 2.28 5.97 -33.50
CA MET A 13 1.73 4.78 -32.84
C MET A 13 2.57 4.37 -31.62
N VAL A 14 3.90 4.32 -31.76
CA VAL A 14 4.79 3.99 -30.64
C VAL A 14 4.69 5.02 -29.51
N LEU A 15 4.62 6.31 -29.85
CA LEU A 15 4.45 7.38 -28.85
C LEU A 15 3.12 7.28 -28.10
N ILE A 16 2.02 6.97 -28.78
CA ILE A 16 0.72 6.76 -28.13
C ILE A 16 0.80 5.57 -27.18
N VAL A 17 1.37 4.44 -27.60
CA VAL A 17 1.51 3.26 -26.75
C VAL A 17 2.34 3.57 -25.51
N LEU A 18 3.47 4.26 -25.67
CA LEU A 18 4.31 4.69 -24.55
C LEU A 18 3.55 5.62 -23.60
N PHE A 19 2.79 6.57 -24.14
CA PHE A 19 1.99 7.50 -23.34
C PHE A 19 0.92 6.76 -22.52
N VAL A 20 0.23 5.79 -23.13
CA VAL A 20 -0.79 4.97 -22.46
C VAL A 20 -0.17 4.14 -21.33
N ILE A 21 0.99 3.52 -21.56
CA ILE A 21 1.70 2.75 -20.51
C ILE A 21 2.09 3.66 -19.34
N LEU A 22 2.66 4.84 -19.63
CA LEU A 22 3.04 5.83 -18.61
C LEU A 22 1.82 6.33 -17.82
N PHE A 23 0.70 6.56 -18.50
CA PHE A 23 -0.55 6.99 -17.87
C PHE A 23 -1.11 5.94 -16.90
N PHE A 24 -1.19 4.67 -17.33
CA PHE A 24 -1.66 3.59 -16.46
C PHE A 24 -0.70 3.27 -15.31
N THR A 25 0.62 3.33 -15.53
CA THR A 25 1.58 3.18 -14.43
C THR A 25 1.53 4.33 -13.42
N TRP A 26 1.26 5.56 -13.88
CA TRP A 26 1.06 6.70 -13.00
C TRP A 26 -0.24 6.56 -12.17
N LEU A 27 -1.36 6.20 -12.80
CA LEU A 27 -2.62 5.89 -12.09
C LEU A 27 -2.47 4.72 -11.10
N GLY A 28 -1.73 3.68 -11.48
CA GLY A 28 -1.42 2.56 -10.59
C GLY A 28 -0.58 2.99 -9.38
N ARG A 29 0.34 3.94 -9.57
CA ARG A 29 1.18 4.49 -8.50
C ARG A 29 0.38 5.34 -7.50
N GLU A 30 -0.64 6.09 -7.94
CA GLU A 30 -1.51 6.86 -7.03
C GLU A 30 -2.47 5.98 -6.21
N ASN A 31 -2.81 4.79 -6.71
CA ASN A 31 -3.64 3.83 -5.98
C ASN A 31 -2.88 2.95 -4.98
N ILE A 32 -1.55 2.97 -5.00
CA ILE A 32 -0.73 2.49 -3.86
C ILE A 32 -0.62 3.64 -2.85
N LYS A 33 -1.76 4.14 -2.37
CA LYS A 33 -1.79 4.85 -1.08
C LYS A 33 -1.58 3.77 -0.04
N ASN A 34 -0.31 3.57 0.28
CA ASN A 34 0.18 2.77 1.39
C ASN A 34 -0.74 2.97 2.59
N ASP A 35 -1.20 1.86 3.14
CA ASP A 35 -2.21 1.66 4.17
C ASP A 35 -1.83 2.30 5.53
N SER A 36 -1.40 3.56 5.50
CA SER A 36 -0.92 4.29 6.67
C SER A 36 -2.02 4.42 7.71
N ALA A 37 -3.28 4.53 7.27
CA ALA A 37 -4.45 4.52 8.13
C ALA A 37 -4.61 3.17 8.87
N ILE A 38 -4.45 2.04 8.17
CA ILE A 38 -4.52 0.71 8.81
C ILE A 38 -3.34 0.51 9.77
N ARG A 39 -2.15 0.98 9.39
CA ARG A 39 -0.97 0.93 10.26
C ARG A 39 -1.14 1.78 11.53
N GLU A 40 -1.76 2.96 11.41
CA GLU A 40 -2.02 3.84 12.56
C GLU A 40 -3.05 3.22 13.51
N VAL A 41 -4.15 2.68 12.97
CA VAL A 41 -5.17 1.97 13.77
C VAL A 41 -4.56 0.74 14.48
N ALA A 42 -3.76 -0.05 13.76
CA ALA A 42 -3.09 -1.22 14.35
C ALA A 42 -2.10 -0.81 15.46
N LYS A 43 -1.40 0.31 15.29
CA LYS A 43 -0.48 0.84 16.30
C LYS A 43 -1.22 1.31 17.55
N GLU A 44 -2.34 1.99 17.38
CA GLU A 44 -3.16 2.47 18.51
C GLU A 44 -3.68 1.30 19.37
N GLU A 45 -4.17 0.23 18.75
CA GLU A 45 -4.63 -0.97 19.48
C GLU A 45 -3.48 -1.66 20.23
N VAL A 46 -2.30 -1.76 19.62
CA VAL A 46 -1.11 -2.33 20.27
C VAL A 46 -0.65 -1.47 21.44
N ASP A 47 -0.61 -0.14 21.30
CA ASP A 47 -0.23 0.78 22.37
C ASP A 47 -1.22 0.70 23.55
N LYS A 48 -2.52 0.55 23.27
CA LYS A 48 -3.56 0.35 24.28
C LYS A 48 -3.36 -0.97 25.03
N PHE A 49 -3.07 -2.06 24.31
CA PHE A 49 -2.75 -3.35 24.91
C PHE A 49 -1.54 -3.27 25.84
N PHE A 50 -0.44 -2.66 25.39
CA PHE A 50 0.77 -2.48 26.21
C PHE A 50 0.51 -1.64 27.48
N SER A 51 -0.32 -0.61 27.37
CA SER A 51 -0.71 0.21 28.52
C SER A 51 -1.46 -0.60 29.59
N LEU A 52 -2.39 -1.46 29.18
CA LEU A 52 -3.13 -2.35 30.08
C LEU A 52 -2.21 -3.41 30.70
N TYR A 53 -1.38 -4.05 29.88
CA TYR A 53 -0.41 -5.05 30.33
C TYR A 53 0.58 -4.49 31.36
N ASN A 54 1.16 -3.31 31.09
CA ASN A 54 2.13 -2.67 31.99
C ASN A 54 1.51 -2.17 33.30
N LYS A 55 0.21 -1.86 33.31
CA LYS A 55 -0.53 -1.56 34.54
C LYS A 55 -0.84 -2.82 35.37
N GLY A 56 -0.62 -4.01 34.81
CA GLY A 56 -1.02 -5.28 35.41
C GLY A 56 -2.53 -5.51 35.40
N GLU A 57 -3.29 -4.69 34.67
CA GLU A 57 -4.73 -4.89 34.52
C GLU A 57 -4.97 -6.16 33.70
N TYR A 58 -5.86 -7.03 34.18
CA TYR A 58 -6.21 -8.32 33.59
C TYR A 58 -5.10 -9.39 33.58
N ALA A 59 -3.89 -9.09 34.10
CA ALA A 59 -2.80 -10.05 34.20
C ALA A 59 -3.23 -11.31 34.97
N GLU A 60 -4.02 -11.16 36.03
CA GLU A 60 -4.56 -12.26 36.85
C GLU A 60 -5.55 -13.17 36.10
N ILE A 61 -6.28 -12.65 35.11
CA ILE A 61 -7.27 -13.44 34.34
C ILE A 61 -6.57 -14.25 33.22
N TYR A 62 -5.45 -13.74 32.72
CA TYR A 62 -4.62 -14.40 31.71
C TYR A 62 -3.41 -15.12 32.30
N ASP A 63 -3.20 -15.01 33.61
CA ASP A 63 -2.23 -15.83 34.33
C ASP A 63 -2.77 -17.26 34.37
N LEU A 64 -2.48 -17.96 33.28
CA LEU A 64 -2.66 -19.41 33.13
C LEU A 64 -1.65 -20.18 33.98
N SER A 65 -1.17 -19.59 35.09
CA SER A 65 -0.48 -20.32 36.13
C SER A 65 -1.43 -21.42 36.60
N CYS A 66 -1.26 -22.59 35.98
CA CYS A 66 -1.85 -23.82 36.47
C CYS A 66 -1.34 -23.95 37.90
N ASP A 67 -2.26 -23.87 38.86
CA ASP A 67 -2.05 -24.45 40.17
C ASP A 67 -1.46 -25.85 39.97
N SER A 68 -0.16 -25.98 40.23
CA SER A 68 0.56 -27.25 40.35
C SER A 68 0.57 -27.66 41.81
#